data_AF-A0A970T487-F1
#
_entry.id   AF-A0A970T487-F1
#
_cell.length_a   1.000
_cell.length_b   1.000
_cell.length_c   1.000
_cell.angle_alpha   90.00
_cell.angle_beta   90.00
_cell.angle_gamma   90.00
#
_symmetry.space_group_name_H-M   'P 1'
#
loop_
_entity.id
_entity.type
_entity.pdbx_description
1 polymer ?
#
loop_
_entity_poly.entity_id
_entity_poly.type
_entity_poly.pdbx_seq_one_letter_code
_entity_poly.pdbx_strand_id
1 'polypeptide(L)' 'MKNLKLIAIAVLVIIFLILVIQNTARVSVKLLFATLEMPMIVLLLLTAGIGVLIGLLIAMARSEKPEE' A
#
# COMPACT_ATOMS: atom_id res chain seq x y z
N MET A 1 4.52 -15.27 27.21
CA MET A 1 3.62 -14.74 26.15
C MET A 1 3.97 -13.31 25.70
N LYS A 2 4.16 -12.34 26.60
CA LYS A 2 4.46 -10.94 26.23
C LYS A 2 5.76 -10.80 25.41
N ASN A 3 6.79 -11.55 25.80
CA ASN A 3 8.10 -11.56 25.14
C ASN A 3 8.03 -12.19 23.74
N LEU A 4 7.18 -13.22 23.56
CA LEU A 4 6.96 -13.87 22.26
C LEU A 4 6.24 -12.94 21.29
N LYS A 5 5.23 -12.17 21.76
CA LYS A 5 4.57 -11.14 20.96
C LYS A 5 5.56 -10.04 20.53
N LEU A 6 6.43 -9.59 21.43
CA LEU A 6 7.47 -8.60 21.11
C LEU A 6 8.46 -9.12 20.07
N ILE A 7 8.93 -10.38 20.21
CA ILE A 7 9.80 -11.01 19.22
C ILE A 7 9.10 -11.13 17.87
N ALA A 8 7.85 -11.60 17.84
CA ALA A 8 7.08 -11.72 16.60
C ALA A 8 6.89 -10.37 15.90
N ILE A 9 6.56 -9.31 16.65
CA ILE A 9 6.46 -7.95 16.11
C ILE A 9 7.81 -7.48 15.56
N ALA A 10 8.91 -7.69 16.30
CA ALA A 10 10.24 -7.31 15.85
C ALA A 10 10.62 -8.02 14.54
N VAL A 11 10.34 -9.32 14.44
CA VAL A 11 10.56 -10.12 13.22
C VAL A 11 9.71 -9.57 12.06
N LEU A 12 8.43 -9.29 12.28
CA LEU A 12 7.56 -8.71 11.25
C LEU A 12 8.05 -7.35 10.76
N VAL A 13 8.50 -6.49 11.67
CA VAL A 13 9.08 -5.18 11.33
C VAL A 13 10.35 -5.34 10.49
N ILE A 14 11.25 -6.26 10.86
CA ILE A 14 12.47 -6.53 10.10
C ILE A 14 12.12 -7.04 8.69
N ILE A 15 11.20 -7.99 8.58
CA ILE A 15 10.73 -8.51 7.28
C ILE A 15 10.14 -7.37 6.44
N PHE A 16 9.29 -6.53 7.04
CA PHE A 16 8.70 -5.40 6.35
C PHE A 16 9.76 -4.42 5.82
N LEU A 17 10.77 -4.08 6.63
CA LEU A 17 11.88 -3.23 6.21
C LEU A 17 12.69 -3.87 5.07
N ILE A 18 12.95 -5.17 5.14
CA ILE A 18 13.61 -5.91 4.07
C ILE A 18 12.80 -5.81 2.78
N LEU A 19 11.47 -6.02 2.85
CA LEU A 19 10.60 -5.88 1.68
C LEU A 19 10.68 -4.46 1.11
N VAL A 20 10.60 -3.41 1.95
CA VAL A 20 10.71 -2.01 1.50
C VAL A 20 12.03 -1.75 0.78
N ILE A 21 13.16 -2.16 1.38
CA ILE A 21 14.49 -1.96 0.80
C ILE A 21 14.64 -2.75 -0.51
N GLN A 22 14.22 -4.02 -0.54
CA GLN A 22 14.25 -4.83 -1.76
C GLN A 22 13.36 -4.25 -2.88
N ASN A 23 12.23 -3.62 -2.52
CA ASN A 23 11.32 -2.98 -3.46
C ASN A 23 11.76 -1.55 -3.85
N THR A 24 12.97 -1.12 -3.50
CA THR A 24 13.52 0.18 -3.95
C THR A 24 14.12 0.11 -5.37
N ALA A 25 14.17 -1.10 -5.97
CA ALA A 25 14.54 -1.28 -7.37
C ALA A 25 13.69 -0.38 -8.28
N ARG A 26 14.36 0.32 -9.21
CA ARG A 26 13.68 1.18 -10.19
C ARG A 26 13.00 0.31 -11.24
N VAL A 27 11.74 0.63 -11.53
CA VAL A 27 10.93 -0.03 -12.55
C VAL A 27 10.43 1.02 -13.54
N SER A 28 10.44 0.66 -14.82
CA SER A 28 9.85 1.47 -15.89
C SER A 28 8.33 1.27 -15.92
N VAL A 29 7.58 2.30 -15.53
CA VAL A 29 6.12 2.33 -15.61
C VAL A 29 5.70 2.98 -16.91
N LYS A 30 4.98 2.24 -17.75
CA LYS A 30 4.37 2.76 -18.98
C LYS A 30 2.93 3.16 -18.72
N LEU A 31 2.67 4.46 -18.71
CA LEU A 31 1.34 5.07 -18.71
C LEU A 31 0.90 5.34 -20.16
N LEU A 32 -0.39 5.68 -20.32
CA LEU A 32 -1.03 5.86 -21.63
C LEU A 32 -0.30 6.85 -22.55
N PHE A 33 0.33 7.89 -21.99
CA PHE A 33 1.07 8.92 -22.73
C PHE A 33 2.47 9.23 -22.15
N ALA A 34 2.95 8.44 -21.19
CA ALA A 34 4.21 8.73 -20.49
C ALA A 34 4.91 7.43 -20.06
N THR A 35 6.24 7.44 -20.02
CA THR A 35 7.02 6.38 -19.37
C THR A 35 7.80 7.00 -18.22
N LEU A 36 7.66 6.45 -17.02
CA LEU A 36 8.26 6.97 -15.80
C LEU A 36 9.10 5.89 -15.12
N GLU A 37 10.33 6.24 -14.76
CA GLU A 37 11.21 5.41 -13.95
C GLU A 37 11.04 5.76 -12.47
N MET A 38 10.52 4.83 -11.67
CA MET A 38 10.32 5.06 -10.24
C MET A 38 10.63 3.82 -9.40
N PRO A 39 10.96 3.95 -8.11
CA PRO A 39 11.12 2.80 -7.23
C PRO A 39 9.81 2.00 -7.12
N MET A 40 9.88 0.67 -7.15
CA MET A 40 8.71 -0.21 -7.09
C MET A 40 7.85 0.02 -5.84
N ILE A 41 8.46 0.32 -4.70
CA ILE A 41 7.74 0.64 -3.46
C ILE A 41 6.87 1.89 -3.59
N VAL A 42 7.31 2.90 -4.36
CA VAL A 42 6.52 4.10 -4.61
C VAL A 42 5.29 3.75 -5.44
N LEU A 43 5.46 2.93 -6.48
CA LEU A 43 4.34 2.45 -7.30
C LEU A 43 3.34 1.64 -6.48
N LEU A 44 3.82 0.75 -5.59
CA LEU A 44 2.97 -0.06 -4.72
C LEU A 44 2.15 0.82 -3.76
N LEU A 45 2.77 1.79 -3.11
CA LEU A 45 2.09 2.71 -2.20
C LEU A 45 1.07 3.59 -2.92
N LEU A 46 1.41 4.10 -4.11
CA LEU A 46 0.50 4.91 -4.91
C LEU A 46 -0.72 4.12 -5.37
N THR A 47 -0.51 2.92 -5.92
CA THR A 47 -1.61 2.07 -6.41
C THR A 47 -2.51 1.59 -5.27
N ALA A 48 -1.93 1.15 -4.15
CA ALA A 48 -2.69 0.77 -2.96
C ALA A 48 -3.47 1.97 -2.38
N GLY A 49 -2.81 3.13 -2.26
CA GLY A 49 -3.44 4.35 -1.77
C GLY A 49 -4.61 4.80 -2.64
N ILE A 50 -4.43 4.83 -3.96
CA ILE A 50 -5.51 5.16 -4.91
C ILE A 50 -6.67 4.17 -4.77
N GLY A 51 -6.40 2.86 -4.70
CA GLY A 51 -7.43 1.84 -4.51
C GLY A 51 -8.24 2.03 -3.22
N VAL A 52 -7.57 2.29 -2.10
CA VAL A 52 -8.21 2.58 -0.81
C VAL A 52 -9.05 3.85 -0.89
N LEU A 53 -8.50 4.93 -1.44
CA LEU A 53 -9.23 6.20 -1.59
C LEU A 53 -10.48 6.03 -2.45
N ILE A 54 -10.39 5.36 -3.60
CA ILE A 54 -11.54 5.07 -4.45
C ILE A 54 -12.58 4.22 -3.68
N GLY A 55 -12.14 3.18 -2.98
CA GLY A 55 -13.03 2.33 -2.19
C GLY A 55 -13.76 3.11 -1.10
N LEU A 56 -13.05 3.98 -0.38
CA LEU A 56 -13.64 4.87 0.63
C LEU A 56 -14.66 5.83 0.03
N LEU A 57 -14.33 6.47 -1.09
CA LEU A 57 -15.25 7.38 -1.80
C LEU A 57 -16.54 6.64 -2.23
N ILE A 58 -16.42 5.42 -2.75
CA ILE A 58 -17.59 4.59 -3.12
C ILE A 58 -18.43 4.22 -1.89
N ALA A 59 -17.79 3.83 -0.79
CA ALA A 59 -18.48 3.48 0.45
C ALA A 59 -19.25 4.67 1.02
N MET A 60 -18.62 5.85 1.04
CA MET A 60 -19.25 7.09 1.48
C MET A 60 -20.44 7.47 0.59
N ALA A 61 -20.29 7.39 -0.74
CA ALA A 61 -21.36 7.68 -1.69
C ALA A 61 -22.55 6.71 -1.59
N ARG A 62 -22.34 5.49 -1.06
CA ARG A 62 -23.42 4.52 -0.81
C ARG A 62 -24.08 4.67 0.57
N SER A 63 -23.48 5.42 1.48
CA SER A 63 -23.97 5.54 2.87
C SER A 63 -25.14 6.54 3.03
N GLU A 64 -25.66 7.10 1.94
CA GLU A 64 -26.75 8.10 1.93
C GLU A 64 -28.18 7.51 1.81
N LYS A 65 -28.40 6.22 2.08
CA LYS A 65 -29.76 5.72 2.34
C LYS A 65 -29.95 5.42 3.82
N PRO A 66 -30.45 6.37 4.62
CA PRO A 66 -31.28 6.02 5.76
C PRO A 66 -32.50 5.31 5.16
N GLU A 67 -32.60 4.00 5.35
CA GLU A 67 -33.89 3.32 5.27
C GLU A 67 -34.70 3.81 6.48
N GLU A 68 -35.61 4.78 6.22
CA GLU A 68 -36.75 5.07 7.10
C GLU A 68 -37.84 4.00 6.95
#